data_AF-A0A1U7EW12-F1
#
_entry.id   AF-A0A1U7EW12-F1
#
_cell.length_a   1.000
_cell.length_b   1.000
_cell.length_c   1.000
_cell.angle_alpha   90.00
_cell.angle_beta   90.00
_cell.angle_gamma   90.00
#
_symmetry.space_group_name_H-M   'P 1'
#
loop_
_entity.id
_entity.type
_entity.pdbx_description
1 polymer ?
#
loop_
_entity_poly.entity_id
_entity_poly.type
_entity_poly.pdbx_seq_one_letter_code
_entity_poly.pdbx_strand_id
1 'polypeptide(L)'
;MTSKLDFEAERDDGSESWDRSDPLNAVICRMSWREWAVALPDGDEAHICELHHDGRGYQGRCDCQGFKFHSGPCAHLIALRKADALGLHDARGDRIELASDDRRHADDIEDAVDRAATDGGRNR
;
A
#
# COMPACT_ATOMS: atom_id res chain seq x y z
N MET A 1 -11.80 -5.39 -10.77
CA MET A 1 -12.57 -4.26 -10.22
C MET A 1 -12.09 -4.05 -8.80
N THR A 2 -11.52 -2.88 -8.49
CA THR A 2 -11.19 -2.47 -7.13
C THR A 2 -12.42 -1.88 -6.47
N SER A 3 -12.63 -2.17 -5.18
CA SER A 3 -13.77 -1.67 -4.41
C SER A 3 -13.39 -0.39 -3.68
N LYS A 4 -14.35 0.51 -3.52
CA LYS A 4 -14.19 1.65 -2.62
C LYS A 4 -14.19 1.18 -1.18
N LEU A 5 -13.21 1.63 -0.41
CA LEU A 5 -12.99 1.25 0.98
C LEU A 5 -13.23 2.44 1.89
N ASP A 6 -13.93 2.21 2.98
CA ASP A 6 -14.20 3.18 4.04
C ASP A 6 -13.48 2.73 5.31
N PHE A 7 -12.30 3.28 5.54
CA PHE A 7 -11.47 2.90 6.70
C PHE A 7 -11.96 3.58 7.97
N GLU A 8 -12.54 4.76 7.84
CA GLU A 8 -13.12 5.54 8.91
C GLU A 8 -14.34 4.83 9.50
N ALA A 9 -15.21 4.27 8.67
CA ALA A 9 -16.34 3.46 9.13
C ALA A 9 -15.88 2.25 9.96
N GLU A 10 -14.89 1.48 9.50
CA GLU A 10 -14.37 0.33 10.26
C GLU A 10 -13.73 0.74 11.60
N ARG A 11 -13.07 1.90 11.64
CA ARG A 11 -12.51 2.46 12.88
C ARG A 11 -13.62 2.81 13.86
N ASP A 12 -14.63 3.52 13.39
CA ASP A 12 -15.68 4.10 14.23
C ASP A 12 -16.63 3.00 14.74
N ASP A 13 -16.82 1.93 13.96
CA ASP A 13 -17.57 0.73 14.36
C ASP A 13 -16.78 -0.20 15.31
N GLY A 14 -15.46 -0.03 15.43
CA GLY A 14 -14.60 -0.89 16.25
C GLY A 14 -14.65 -2.35 15.78
N SER A 15 -14.55 -2.56 14.46
CA SER A 15 -14.73 -3.89 13.88
C SER A 15 -13.61 -4.85 14.28
N GLU A 16 -13.88 -6.17 14.23
CA GLU A 16 -12.84 -7.18 14.45
C GLU A 16 -11.68 -7.03 13.44
N SER A 17 -11.96 -6.61 12.21
CA SER A 17 -10.92 -6.30 11.21
C SER A 17 -10.02 -5.16 11.66
N TRP A 18 -10.61 -4.12 12.27
CA TRP A 18 -9.88 -2.99 12.80
C TRP A 18 -8.99 -3.37 13.99
N ASP A 19 -9.51 -4.17 14.93
CA ASP A 19 -8.77 -4.60 16.11
C ASP A 19 -7.62 -5.56 15.77
N ARG A 20 -7.86 -6.49 14.84
CA ARG A 20 -6.83 -7.44 14.39
C ARG A 20 -5.73 -6.80 13.55
N SER A 21 -5.99 -5.63 12.98
CA SER A 21 -5.00 -4.93 12.16
C SER A 21 -3.91 -4.29 13.03
N ASP A 22 -2.83 -5.06 13.23
CA ASP A 22 -1.62 -4.63 13.95
C ASP A 22 -0.49 -4.32 12.97
N PRO A 23 -0.30 -3.03 12.60
CA PRO A 23 0.73 -2.64 11.63
C PRO A 23 2.15 -2.74 12.17
N LEU A 24 2.35 -2.80 13.50
CA LEU A 24 3.68 -2.83 14.11
C LEU A 24 4.28 -4.23 14.12
N ASN A 25 3.43 -5.25 14.16
CA ASN A 25 3.83 -6.65 14.14
C ASN A 25 3.53 -7.36 12.81
N ALA A 26 2.90 -6.67 11.85
CA ALA A 26 2.69 -7.20 10.51
C ALA A 26 3.98 -7.20 9.68
N VAL A 27 4.13 -8.21 8.82
CA VAL A 27 5.15 -8.21 7.77
C VAL A 27 4.50 -7.63 6.51
N ILE A 28 5.00 -6.49 6.07
CA ILE A 28 4.52 -5.79 4.87
C ILE A 28 5.66 -5.73 3.86
N CYS A 29 5.43 -6.13 2.62
CA CYS A 29 6.45 -6.10 1.58
C CYS A 29 5.86 -5.57 0.28
N ARG A 30 6.49 -4.53 -0.29
CA ARG A 30 6.06 -3.96 -1.57
C ARG A 30 6.36 -4.93 -2.73
N MET A 31 5.34 -5.23 -3.53
CA MET A 31 5.44 -6.11 -4.70
C MET A 31 5.44 -5.31 -6.01
N SER A 32 4.61 -4.26 -6.07
CA SER A 32 4.60 -3.28 -7.15
C SER A 32 4.12 -1.94 -6.63
N TRP A 33 3.97 -0.94 -7.53
CA TRP A 33 3.52 0.41 -7.16
C TRP A 33 2.23 0.43 -6.31
N ARG A 34 1.27 -0.46 -6.59
CA ARG A 34 -0.01 -0.53 -5.87
C ARG A 34 -0.18 -1.81 -5.06
N GLU A 35 0.74 -2.76 -5.18
CA GLU A 35 0.57 -4.12 -4.68
C GLU A 35 1.55 -4.44 -3.55
N TRP A 36 1.03 -5.07 -2.51
CA TRP A 36 1.72 -5.36 -1.26
C TRP A 36 1.39 -6.79 -0.83
N ALA A 37 2.38 -7.53 -0.35
CA ALA A 37 2.11 -8.73 0.45
C ALA A 37 2.06 -8.33 1.92
N VAL A 38 0.99 -8.73 2.60
CA VAL A 38 0.75 -8.41 4.01
C VAL A 38 0.48 -9.69 4.78
N ALA A 39 1.29 -9.98 5.79
CA ALA A 39 1.05 -11.04 6.76
C ALA A 39 0.80 -10.41 8.14
N LEU A 40 -0.33 -10.74 8.75
CA LEU A 40 -0.68 -10.31 10.10
C LEU A 40 -0.08 -11.26 11.15
N PRO A 41 0.17 -10.79 12.39
CA PRO A 41 0.79 -11.61 13.44
C PRO A 41 -0.06 -12.82 13.86
N ASP A 42 -1.37 -12.78 13.60
CA ASP A 42 -2.33 -13.82 13.98
C ASP A 42 -2.78 -14.69 12.78
N GLY A 43 -2.12 -14.53 11.63
CA GLY A 43 -2.38 -15.31 10.41
C GLY A 43 -1.17 -16.15 9.99
N ASP A 44 -1.43 -17.29 9.36
CA ASP A 44 -0.38 -18.21 8.89
C ASP A 44 0.19 -17.84 7.51
N GLU A 45 -0.52 -17.03 6.72
CA GLU A 45 -0.18 -16.74 5.33
C GLU A 45 -0.19 -15.24 5.00
N ALA A 46 0.70 -14.84 4.10
CA ALA A 46 0.68 -13.50 3.51
C ALA A 46 -0.38 -13.41 2.41
N HIS A 47 -1.07 -12.28 2.36
CA HIS A 47 -2.11 -12.00 1.38
C HIS A 47 -1.73 -10.87 0.43
N ILE A 48 -2.07 -11.00 -0.84
CA ILE A 48 -1.80 -9.98 -1.86
C ILE A 48 -2.88 -8.90 -1.77
N CYS A 49 -2.44 -7.68 -1.49
CA CYS A 49 -3.25 -6.50 -1.31
C CYS A 49 -2.92 -5.48 -2.38
N GLU A 50 -3.94 -5.01 -3.11
CA GLU A 50 -3.81 -3.79 -3.91
C GLU A 50 -4.49 -2.65 -3.17
N LEU A 51 -3.79 -1.54 -2.93
CA LEU A 51 -4.35 -0.37 -2.25
C LEU A 51 -3.75 0.92 -2.81
N HIS A 52 -4.62 1.86 -3.17
CA HIS A 52 -4.24 3.20 -3.64
C HIS A 52 -5.33 4.21 -3.31
N HIS A 53 -4.98 5.50 -3.36
CA HIS A 53 -5.92 6.61 -3.26
C HIS A 53 -6.17 7.20 -4.65
N ASP A 54 -7.42 7.34 -5.08
CA ASP A 54 -7.77 7.84 -6.43
C ASP A 54 -8.10 9.34 -6.47
N GLY A 55 -7.83 10.05 -5.37
CA GLY A 55 -8.19 11.46 -5.16
C GLY A 55 -9.58 11.65 -4.55
N ARG A 56 -10.47 10.65 -4.64
CA ARG A 56 -11.84 10.66 -4.09
C ARG A 56 -12.00 9.70 -2.91
N GLY A 57 -11.10 8.75 -2.76
CA GLY A 57 -11.02 7.85 -1.64
C GLY A 57 -10.04 6.72 -1.87
N TYR A 58 -10.04 5.76 -0.95
CA TYR A 58 -9.23 4.57 -1.07
C TYR A 58 -9.93 3.50 -1.90
N GLN A 59 -9.17 2.95 -2.84
CA GLN A 59 -9.58 1.86 -3.70
C GLN A 59 -8.65 0.67 -3.45
N GLY A 60 -9.21 -0.51 -3.25
CA GLY A 60 -8.38 -1.69 -3.05
C GLY A 60 -9.05 -3.03 -3.22
N ARG A 61 -8.22 -4.07 -3.10
CA ARG A 61 -8.63 -5.47 -3.03
C ARG A 61 -7.63 -6.27 -2.19
N CYS A 62 -8.09 -7.35 -1.59
CA CYS A 62 -7.26 -8.35 -0.95
C CYS A 62 -7.73 -9.74 -1.40
N ASP A 63 -6.81 -10.69 -1.54
CA ASP A 63 -7.13 -12.08 -1.90
C ASP A 63 -7.59 -12.94 -0.71
N CYS A 64 -7.63 -12.38 0.51
CA CYS A 64 -8.10 -13.11 1.68
C CYS A 64 -9.61 -13.41 1.63
N GLN A 65 -10.03 -14.49 2.29
CA GLN A 65 -11.43 -14.89 2.34
C GLN A 65 -12.31 -13.82 3.02
N GLY A 66 -11.79 -13.13 4.03
CA GLY A 66 -12.51 -12.05 4.72
C GLY A 66 -12.94 -10.93 3.77
N PHE A 67 -12.11 -10.57 2.79
CA PHE A 67 -12.46 -9.58 1.78
C PHE A 67 -13.51 -10.07 0.78
N LYS A 68 -13.58 -11.39 0.52
CA LYS A 68 -14.55 -11.98 -0.41
C LYS A 68 -15.98 -11.96 0.13
N PHE A 69 -16.15 -12.02 1.46
CA PHE A 69 -17.46 -12.18 2.10
C PHE A 69 -17.95 -10.94 2.84
N HIS A 70 -17.13 -9.90 2.97
CA HIS A 70 -17.49 -8.64 3.61
C HIS A 70 -17.27 -7.45 2.67
N SER A 71 -18.10 -6.41 2.79
CA SER A 71 -18.09 -5.22 1.92
C SER A 71 -17.16 -4.09 2.39
N GLY A 72 -16.28 -4.34 3.36
CA GLY A 72 -15.36 -3.37 3.95
C GLY A 72 -13.88 -3.78 3.79
N PRO A 73 -12.93 -2.90 4.15
CA PRO A 73 -11.53 -3.25 4.13
C PRO A 73 -11.24 -4.35 5.17
N CYS A 74 -10.57 -5.41 4.74
CA CYS A 74 -10.14 -6.46 5.66
C CYS A 74 -8.96 -5.98 6.53
N ALA A 75 -8.64 -6.75 7.58
CA ALA A 75 -7.54 -6.44 8.49
C ALA A 75 -6.18 -6.20 7.78
N HIS A 76 -5.90 -6.87 6.67
CA HIS A 76 -4.68 -6.64 5.87
C HIS A 76 -4.63 -5.24 5.27
N LEU A 77 -5.74 -4.80 4.66
CA LEU A 77 -5.85 -3.48 4.06
C LEU A 77 -5.80 -2.39 5.13
N ILE A 78 -6.43 -2.63 6.29
CA ILE A 78 -6.40 -1.70 7.42
C ILE A 78 -4.98 -1.61 7.99
N ALA A 79 -4.27 -2.73 8.16
CA ALA A 79 -2.89 -2.74 8.64
C ALA A 79 -1.97 -1.95 7.70
N LEU A 80 -2.08 -2.17 6.39
CA LEU A 80 -1.34 -1.42 5.39
C LEU A 80 -1.64 0.09 5.45
N ARG A 81 -2.91 0.47 5.60
CA ARG A 81 -3.31 1.88 5.72
C ARG A 81 -2.81 2.52 7.02
N LYS A 82 -2.86 1.82 8.14
CA LYS A 82 -2.30 2.29 9.42
C LYS A 82 -0.78 2.46 9.32
N ALA A 83 -0.08 1.52 8.67
CA ALA A 83 1.36 1.58 8.49
C ALA A 83 1.81 2.80 7.66
N ASP A 84 1.11 3.10 6.56
CA ASP A 84 1.30 4.31 5.77
C ASP A 84 1.07 5.59 6.61
N ALA A 85 -0.03 5.64 7.36
CA ALA A 85 -0.36 6.77 8.23
C ALA A 85 0.67 6.99 9.36
N LEU A 86 1.27 5.92 9.88
CA LEU A 86 2.30 5.95 10.91
C LEU A 86 3.72 6.17 10.35
N GLY A 87 3.90 6.15 9.02
CA GLY A 87 5.21 6.28 8.39
C GLY A 87 6.15 5.10 8.70
N LEU A 88 5.60 3.89 8.80
CA LEU A 88 6.38 2.68 9.02
C LEU A 88 7.17 2.29 7.76
N HIS A 89 8.07 1.32 7.93
CA HIS A 89 8.88 0.78 6.84
C HIS A 89 8.44 -0.65 6.53
N ASP A 90 8.57 -1.03 5.27
CA ASP A 90 8.30 -2.37 4.80
C ASP A 90 9.47 -3.32 5.16
N ALA A 91 9.35 -4.59 4.81
CA ALA A 91 10.33 -5.62 5.09
C ALA A 91 11.70 -5.39 4.42
N ARG A 92 11.79 -4.47 3.46
CA ARG A 92 13.03 -4.06 2.78
C ARG A 92 13.63 -2.79 3.38
N GLY A 93 12.94 -2.17 4.35
CA GLY A 93 13.36 -0.91 4.95
C GLY A 93 12.90 0.32 4.17
N ASP A 94 12.08 0.18 3.14
CA ASP A 94 11.50 1.32 2.42
C ASP A 94 10.30 1.85 3.20
N ARG A 95 10.06 3.17 3.16
CA ARG A 95 8.85 3.73 3.76
C ARG A 95 7.61 3.17 3.05
N ILE A 96 6.63 2.76 3.85
CA ILE A 96 5.31 2.37 3.35
C ILE A 96 4.59 3.65 2.97
N GLU A 97 4.42 3.84 1.66
CA GLU A 97 3.67 4.96 1.09
C GLU A 97 2.67 4.44 0.07
N LEU A 98 1.38 4.71 0.30
CA LEU A 98 0.34 4.30 -0.62
C LEU A 98 0.37 5.12 -1.90
N ALA A 99 0.24 4.43 -3.03
CA ALA A 99 0.08 5.06 -4.33
C ALA A 99 -1.11 6.03 -4.32
N SER A 100 -0.95 7.18 -4.97
CA SER A 100 -2.02 8.14 -5.21
C SER A 100 -2.07 8.52 -6.68
N ASP A 101 -3.26 8.51 -7.27
CA ASP A 101 -3.44 8.87 -8.69
C ASP A 101 -3.23 10.37 -8.93
N ASP A 102 -3.41 11.20 -7.90
CA ASP A 102 -3.06 12.63 -7.93
C ASP A 102 -1.54 12.85 -7.95
N ARG A 103 -0.75 11.86 -7.51
CA ARG A 103 0.73 11.91 -7.50
C ARG A 103 1.37 11.31 -8.76
N ARG A 104 0.63 11.13 -9.86
CA ARG A 104 1.31 10.84 -11.14
C ARG A 104 2.29 11.99 -11.41
N HIS A 105 3.57 11.65 -11.59
CA HIS A 105 4.75 12.50 -11.85
C HIS A 105 5.60 12.93 -10.63
N ALA A 106 6.52 12.07 -10.20
CA ALA A 106 7.85 12.51 -9.74
C ALA A 106 8.90 11.40 -9.91
N ASP A 107 8.59 10.19 -9.45
CA ASP A 107 9.66 9.18 -9.22
C ASP A 107 10.07 8.38 -10.47
N ASP A 108 9.23 8.32 -11.51
CA ASP A 108 9.60 7.68 -12.79
C ASP A 108 10.53 8.55 -13.67
N ILE A 109 10.76 9.82 -13.30
CA ILE A 109 11.65 10.73 -14.05
C ILE A 109 13.09 10.61 -13.55
N GLU A 110 13.33 10.39 -12.24
CA GLU A 110 14.70 10.44 -11.71
C GLU A 110 15.59 9.27 -12.16
N ASP A 111 15.05 8.06 -12.41
CA ASP A 111 15.86 6.93 -12.93
C ASP A 111 16.09 6.99 -14.47
N ALA A 112 15.35 7.86 -15.18
CA ALA A 112 15.47 8.03 -16.63
C ALA A 112 16.41 9.19 -17.02
N VAL A 113 16.56 10.21 -16.17
CA VAL A 113 17.37 11.40 -16.47
C VAL A 113 18.86 11.16 -16.20
N ASP A 114 19.22 10.20 -15.34
CA ASP A 114 20.64 9.95 -14.99
C ASP A 114 21.43 9.15 -16.06
N ARG A 115 20.77 8.64 -17.11
CA ARG A 115 21.44 7.97 -18.26
C ARG A 115 21.57 8.83 -19.52
N ALA A 116 21.22 10.12 -19.47
CA ALA A 116 21.25 11.02 -20.63
C ALA A 116 22.25 12.20 -20.50
N ALA A 117 23.20 12.14 -19.56
CA ALA A 117 24.12 13.24 -19.26
C ALA A 117 25.63 12.90 -19.43
N THR A 118 26.00 12.14 -20.46
CA THR A 118 27.40 12.02 -20.91
C THR A 118 27.40 11.82 -22.42
N ASP A 119 27.52 12.89 -23.22
CA ASP A 119 28.76 13.19 -23.93
C ASP A 119 28.80 14.64 -24.48
N GLY A 120 28.76 15.63 -23.58
CA GLY A 120 29.14 17.01 -23.90
C GLY A 120 30.65 17.18 -24.09
N GLY A 121 31.22 16.61 -25.15
CA GLY A 121 32.66 16.66 -25.45
C GLY A 121 32.99 17.44 -26.72
N ARG A 122 33.16 18.76 -26.61
CA ARG A 122 33.82 19.60 -27.65
C ARG A 122 35.24 19.08 -27.92
N ASN A 123 35.68 19.08 -29.19
CA ASN A 123 36.94 19.72 -29.56
C ASN A 123 37.20 19.82 -31.08
N ARG A 124 37.39 21.08 -31.51
CA ARG A 124 38.22 21.62 -32.62
C ARG A 124 37.66 21.58 -34.04
#